data_AF-A0A7C3AAL4-F1
#
_entry.id   AF-A0A7C3AAL4-F1
#
_cell.length_a   1.000
_cell.length_b   1.000
_cell.length_c   1.000
_cell.angle_alpha   90.00
_cell.angle_beta   90.00
_cell.angle_gamma   90.00
#
_symmetry.space_group_name_H-M   'P 1'
#
loop_
_entity.id
_entity.type
_entity.pdbx_description
1 polymer ?
#
loop_
_entity_poly.entity_id
_entity_poly.type
_entity_poly.pdbx_seq_one_letter_code
_entity_poly.pdbx_strand_id
1 'polypeptide(L)'
;MTEIQQSRKPSLWLALLPCAVLLVLVAVNVYYFGDGASAGPNQMALLLAGVFVAVLGHVALGLKYRDIESRAIKSIVLAMEAVLILLVVGCLIGLWIL
;
A
#
# COMPACT_ATOMS: atom_id res chain seq x y z
N MET A 1 -7.72 26.26 16.96
CA MET A 1 -7.10 26.14 15.62
C MET A 1 -5.87 25.27 15.77
N THR A 2 -5.98 23.97 15.52
CA THR A 2 -4.89 23.01 15.72
C THR A 2 -3.89 23.13 14.58
N GLU A 3 -2.72 23.68 14.92
CA GLU A 3 -1.51 23.74 14.09
C GLU A 3 -1.34 22.47 13.24
N ILE A 4 -1.35 22.66 11.91
CA ILE A 4 -0.94 21.63 10.96
C ILE A 4 0.55 21.40 11.23
N GLN A 5 0.83 20.38 12.04
CA GLN A 5 2.18 19.86 12.26
C GLN A 5 2.86 19.75 10.90
N GLN A 6 3.86 20.62 10.69
CA GLN A 6 4.65 20.69 9.47
C GLN A 6 5.45 19.38 9.38
N SER A 7 4.79 18.36 8.82
CA SER A 7 5.34 17.02 8.69
C SER A 7 6.60 17.15 7.82
N ARG A 8 7.76 16.90 8.44
CA ARG A 8 9.05 16.84 7.76
C ARG A 8 8.86 15.98 6.52
N LYS A 9 8.94 16.59 5.33
CA LYS A 9 8.75 15.86 4.08
C LYS A 9 9.76 14.70 4.08
N PRO A 10 9.33 13.45 3.85
CA PRO A 10 10.27 12.35 3.72
C PRO A 10 11.28 12.71 2.64
N SER A 11 12.56 12.46 2.92
CA SER A 11 13.58 12.48 1.88
C SER A 11 13.16 11.53 0.76
N LEU A 12 13.42 11.91 -0.50
CA LEU A 12 13.08 11.07 -1.67
C LEU A 12 13.58 9.63 -1.48
N TRP A 13 14.79 9.48 -0.94
CA TRP A 13 15.40 8.19 -0.61
C TRP A 13 14.58 7.36 0.38
N LEU A 14 14.01 8.02 1.39
CA LEU A 14 13.23 7.38 2.43
C LEU A 14 11.85 6.93 1.91
N ALA A 15 11.30 7.65 0.93
CA ALA A 15 10.06 7.27 0.25
C ALA A 15 10.25 6.13 -0.77
N LEU A 16 11.44 6.03 -1.40
CA LEU A 16 11.73 4.97 -2.37
C LEU A 16 11.99 3.61 -1.72
N LEU A 17 12.53 3.62 -0.50
CA LEU A 17 13.01 2.43 0.18
C LEU A 17 11.92 1.36 0.37
N PRO A 18 10.69 1.68 0.84
CA PRO A 18 9.59 0.73 0.89
C PRO A 18 9.22 0.12 -0.47
N CYS A 19 9.23 0.92 -1.53
CA CYS A 19 8.92 0.45 -2.88
C CYS A 19 9.97 -0.55 -3.36
N ALA A 20 11.25 -0.28 -3.11
CA ALA A 20 12.33 -1.20 -3.44
C ALA A 20 12.22 -2.52 -2.65
N VAL A 21 11.95 -2.45 -1.35
CA VAL A 21 11.75 -3.64 -0.49
C VAL A 21 10.57 -4.48 -0.98
N LEU A 22 9.43 -3.84 -1.30
CA LEU A 22 8.26 -4.52 -1.86
C LEU A 22 8.58 -5.22 -3.18
N LEU A 23 9.26 -4.53 -4.09
CA LEU A 23 9.59 -5.08 -5.41
C LEU A 23 10.50 -6.30 -5.28
N VAL A 24 11.49 -6.25 -4.39
CA VAL A 24 12.36 -7.41 -4.09
C VAL A 24 11.57 -8.56 -3.48
N LEU A 25 10.69 -8.29 -2.51
CA LEU A 25 9.87 -9.32 -1.88
C LEU A 25 8.95 -10.02 -2.89
N VAL A 26 8.31 -9.26 -3.77
CA VAL A 26 7.44 -9.82 -4.82
C VAL A 26 8.25 -10.62 -5.83
N ALA A 27 9.43 -10.12 -6.26
CA ALA A 27 10.30 -10.83 -7.20
C ALA A 27 10.79 -12.17 -6.63
N VAL A 28 11.23 -12.19 -5.36
CA VAL A 28 11.62 -13.42 -4.66
C VAL A 28 10.45 -14.38 -4.55
N ASN A 29 9.25 -13.88 -4.29
CA ASN A 29 8.04 -14.70 -4.22
C ASN A 29 7.73 -15.41 -5.52
N VAL A 30 7.74 -14.67 -6.63
CA VAL A 30 7.48 -15.24 -7.95
C VAL A 30 8.58 -16.23 -8.34
N TYR A 31 9.84 -15.94 -7.99
CA TYR A 31 10.94 -16.86 -8.23
C TYR A 31 10.78 -18.20 -7.50
N TYR A 32 10.31 -18.17 -6.24
CA TYR A 32 10.23 -19.38 -5.42
C TYR A 32 8.89 -20.14 -5.58
N PHE A 33 7.78 -19.42 -5.72
CA PHE A 33 6.43 -19.99 -5.71
C PHE A 33 5.75 -20.00 -7.09
N GLY A 34 6.30 -19.31 -8.10
CA GLY A 34 5.71 -19.22 -9.43
C GLY A 34 4.24 -18.79 -9.38
N ASP A 35 3.37 -19.55 -10.01
CA ASP A 35 1.91 -19.33 -10.00
C ASP A 35 1.28 -19.42 -8.59
N GLY A 36 1.92 -20.15 -7.67
CA GLY A 36 1.52 -20.25 -6.27
C GLY A 36 1.78 -18.98 -5.45
N ALA A 37 2.56 -18.02 -5.96
CA ALA A 37 2.86 -16.78 -5.26
C ALA A 37 1.60 -15.95 -4.94
N SER A 38 0.59 -16.02 -5.81
CA SER A 38 -0.67 -15.30 -5.68
C SER A 38 -1.63 -15.91 -4.64
N ALA A 39 -1.43 -17.17 -4.24
CA ALA A 39 -2.33 -17.89 -3.35
C ALA A 39 -2.13 -17.59 -1.86
N GLY A 40 -1.16 -16.75 -1.50
CA GLY A 40 -0.87 -16.43 -0.10
C GLY A 40 0.48 -15.72 0.12
N PRO A 41 1.59 -16.19 -0.48
CA PRO A 41 2.89 -15.58 -0.25
C PRO A 41 2.93 -14.08 -0.55
N ASN A 42 2.21 -13.60 -1.58
CA ASN A 42 2.15 -12.18 -1.90
C ASN A 42 1.44 -11.35 -0.80
N GLN A 43 0.40 -11.90 -0.17
CA GLN A 43 -0.28 -11.23 0.94
C GLN A 43 0.64 -11.09 2.15
N MET A 44 1.46 -12.13 2.44
CA MET A 44 2.48 -12.05 3.50
C MET A 44 3.56 -11.01 3.20
N ALA A 45 4.01 -10.91 1.94
CA ALA A 45 4.96 -9.89 1.51
C ALA A 45 4.41 -8.47 1.71
N LEU A 46 3.15 -8.23 1.35
CA LEU A 46 2.48 -6.95 1.55
C LEU A 46 2.35 -6.59 3.04
N LEU A 47 2.00 -7.56 3.91
CA LEU A 47 1.93 -7.35 5.35
C LEU A 47 3.29 -6.98 5.94
N LEU A 48 4.35 -7.73 5.59
CA LEU A 48 5.71 -7.46 6.04
C LEU A 48 6.20 -6.07 5.60
N ALA A 49 5.91 -5.70 4.36
CA ALA A 49 6.23 -4.36 3.87
C ALA A 49 5.43 -3.26 4.58
N GLY A 50 4.16 -3.50 4.90
CA GLY A 50 3.34 -2.58 5.68
C GLY A 50 3.90 -2.35 7.08
N VAL A 51 4.30 -3.42 7.78
CA VAL A 51 4.99 -3.34 9.08
C VAL A 51 6.30 -2.58 8.95
N PHE A 52 7.09 -2.89 7.92
CA PHE A 52 8.35 -2.21 7.65
C PHE A 52 8.18 -0.70 7.44
N VAL A 53 7.19 -0.28 6.65
CA VAL A 53 6.84 1.14 6.44
C VAL A 53 6.41 1.80 7.74
N ALA A 54 5.59 1.13 8.56
CA ALA A 54 5.12 1.68 9.83
C ALA A 54 6.29 1.92 10.80
N VAL A 55 7.21 0.95 10.91
CA VAL A 55 8.43 1.09 11.72
C VAL A 55 9.33 2.20 11.19
N LEU A 56 9.56 2.25 9.88
CA LEU A 56 10.37 3.28 9.24
C LEU A 56 9.76 4.67 9.43
N GLY A 57 8.44 4.81 9.29
CA GLY A 57 7.71 6.06 9.53
C GLY A 57 7.80 6.52 10.99
N HIS A 58 7.75 5.59 11.94
CA HIS A 58 7.90 5.89 13.35
C HIS A 58 9.35 6.30 13.70
N VAL A 59 10.35 5.55 13.24
CA VAL A 59 11.77 5.76 13.60
C VAL A 59 12.38 6.94 12.85
N ALA A 60 12.15 7.07 11.54
CA ALA A 60 12.83 8.06 10.71
C ALA A 60 12.09 9.41 10.64
N LEU A 61 10.76 9.41 10.81
CA LEU A 61 9.95 10.63 10.76
C LEU A 61 9.30 11.00 12.10
N GLY A 62 9.41 10.16 13.13
CA GLY A 62 8.80 10.43 14.44
C GLY A 62 7.27 10.42 14.42
N LEU A 63 6.66 9.76 13.43
CA LEU A 63 5.20 9.73 13.28
C LEU A 63 4.57 8.84 14.35
N LYS A 64 3.47 9.31 14.96
CA LYS A 64 2.70 8.49 15.90
C LYS A 64 1.97 7.39 15.14
N TYR A 65 1.90 6.20 15.74
CA TYR A 65 1.19 5.05 15.17
C TYR A 65 -0.24 5.39 14.72
N ARG A 66 -1.01 6.12 15.55
CA ARG A 66 -2.38 6.56 15.23
C ARG A 66 -2.48 7.39 13.95
N ASP A 67 -1.46 8.21 13.66
CA ASP A 67 -1.45 9.04 12.46
C ASP A 67 -1.15 8.19 11.22
N ILE A 68 -0.27 7.20 11.34
CA ILE A 68 0.04 6.23 10.27
C ILE A 68 -1.19 5.38 9.96
N GLU A 69 -1.85 4.86 10.99
CA GLU A 69 -3.07 4.07 10.87
C GLU A 69 -4.20 4.86 10.19
N SER A 70 -4.48 6.09 10.64
CA SER A 70 -5.51 6.93 10.04
C SER A 70 -5.23 7.21 8.55
N ARG A 71 -3.97 7.44 8.19
CA ARG A 71 -3.55 7.62 6.78
C ARG A 71 -3.73 6.35 5.96
N ALA A 72 -3.40 5.19 6.53
CA ALA A 72 -3.58 3.90 5.87
C ALA A 72 -5.05 3.61 5.59
N ILE A 73 -5.93 3.81 6.59
CA ILE A 73 -7.39 3.64 6.43
C ILE A 73 -7.91 4.58 5.34
N LYS A 74 -7.51 5.85 5.36
CA LYS A 74 -7.90 6.82 4.33
C LYS A 74 -7.46 6.39 2.93
N SER A 75 -6.27 5.81 2.80
CA SER A 75 -5.78 5.27 1.52
C SER A 75 -6.62 4.10 1.02
N ILE A 76 -7.05 3.21 1.92
CA ILE A 76 -7.91 2.07 1.58
C ILE A 76 -9.28 2.58 1.10
N VAL A 77 -9.88 3.54 1.81
CA VAL A 77 -11.17 4.13 1.42
C VAL A 77 -11.09 4.77 0.03
N LEU A 78 -10.03 5.51 -0.26
CA LEU A 78 -9.81 6.10 -1.58
C LEU A 78 -9.70 5.04 -2.68
N ALA A 79 -8.99 3.94 -2.40
CA ALA A 79 -8.86 2.83 -3.35
C ALA A 79 -10.20 2.11 -3.57
N MET A 80 -11.02 1.94 -2.53
CA MET A 80 -12.34 1.34 -2.63
C MET A 80 -13.28 2.14 -3.54
N GLU A 81 -13.29 3.46 -3.43
CA GLU A 81 -14.08 4.33 -4.32
C GLU A 81 -13.70 4.10 -5.79
N ALA A 82 -12.40 4.05 -6.09
CA ALA A 82 -11.91 3.77 -7.44
C ALA A 82 -12.31 2.36 -7.93
N VAL A 83 -12.22 1.34 -7.06
CA VAL A 83 -12.63 -0.04 -7.40
C VAL A 83 -14.13 -0.12 -7.68
N LEU A 84 -14.97 0.60 -6.92
CA LEU A 84 -16.41 0.64 -7.16
C LEU A 84 -16.76 1.29 -8.50
N ILE A 85 -16.08 2.38 -8.86
CA ILE A 85 -16.25 3.00 -10.19
C ILE A 85 -15.86 2.02 -11.29
N LEU A 86 -14.69 1.38 -11.16
CA LEU A 86 -14.21 0.39 -12.13
C LEU A 86 -15.17 -0.79 -12.27
N LEU A 87 -15.73 -1.27 -11.15
CA LEU A 87 -16.73 -2.33 -11.11
C LEU A 87 -18.00 -1.93 -11.88
N VAL A 88 -18.55 -0.75 -11.60
CA VAL A 88 -19.78 -0.26 -12.26
C VAL A 88 -19.57 -0.09 -13.77
N VAL A 89 -18.44 0.51 -14.17
CA VAL A 89 -18.09 0.67 -15.59
C VAL A 89 -17.89 -0.68 -16.27
N GLY A 90 -17.20 -1.62 -15.62
CA GLY A 90 -17.00 -2.98 -16.13
C GLY A 90 -18.32 -3.74 -16.31
N CYS A 91 -19.22 -3.66 -15.33
CA CYS A 91 -20.56 -4.25 -15.42
C CYS A 91 -21.39 -3.64 -16.56
N LEU A 92 -21.32 -2.32 -16.76
CA LEU A 92 -22.03 -1.64 -17.83
C LEU A 92 -21.53 -2.10 -19.21
N ILE A 93 -20.21 -2.12 -19.43
CA ILE A 93 -19.62 -2.60 -20.69
C ILE A 93 -19.98 -4.08 -20.92
N GLY A 94 -19.90 -4.91 -19.88
CA GLY A 94 -20.24 -6.33 -19.95
C GLY A 94 -21.69 -6.60 -20.35
N LEU A 95 -22.64 -5.78 -19.88
CA LEU A 95 -24.06 -5.88 -20.25
C LEU A 95 -24.30 -5.56 -21.73
N TRP A 96 -23.51 -4.65 -22.32
CA TRP A 96 -23.67 -4.21 -23.71
C TRP A 96 -22.98 -5.09 -24.75
N ILE A 97 -22.00 -5.90 -24.34
CA ILE A 97 -21.31 -6.86 -25.21
C ILE A 97 -22.07 -8.20 -25.31
N LEU A 98 -23.01 -8.45 -24.39
CA LEU A 98 -23.95 -9.57 -24.43
C LEU A 98 -25.10 -9.30 -25.40
#